data_AF-A0A524HDA7-F1
#
_entry.id   AF-A0A524HDA7-F1
#
_cell.length_a   1.000
_cell.length_b   1.000
_cell.length_c   1.000
_cell.angle_alpha   90.00
_cell.angle_beta   90.00
_cell.angle_gamma   90.00
#
_symmetry.space_group_name_H-M   'P 1'
#
loop_
_entity.id
_entity.type
_entity.pdbx_description
1 polymer ?
#
loop_
_entity_poly.entity_id
_entity_poly.type
_entity_poly.pdbx_seq_one_letter_code
_entity_poly.pdbx_strand_id
1 'polypeptide(L)'
;MDLRGHGQSGKPPGPYSVRLFAADAAELMKILSGHPAHILGISLGGMVALQLAVDYPDLCKSLVVVNSTAEMKPKTLNEIFALWQRFLIVQLLGMRKMGQVLGERFFPEPEQAAIREIFINRWAENDKPAYQQAMKAVVGWSVLEQLGEIRCPTLVLGAEGDYFPTADKEAYTRLIPNARLEIIPNTRHALPAEKPEEFNQLIVNFLTGIS
;
A
#
# COMPACT_ATOMS: atom_id res chain seq x y z
N MET A 1 4.64 -10.52 5.67
CA MET A 1 4.61 -11.51 4.57
C MET A 1 5.20 -10.87 3.33
N ASP A 2 5.92 -11.61 2.50
CA ASP A 2 6.24 -11.17 1.15
C ASP A 2 5.12 -11.61 0.22
N LEU A 3 4.47 -10.66 -0.48
CA LEU A 3 3.44 -11.00 -1.45
C LEU A 3 4.04 -11.80 -2.61
N ARG A 4 3.23 -12.61 -3.30
CA ARG A 4 3.67 -13.23 -4.56
C ARG A 4 4.29 -12.16 -5.48
N GLY A 5 5.37 -12.51 -6.15
CA GLY A 5 6.12 -11.59 -6.99
C GLY A 5 7.05 -10.62 -6.26
N HIS A 6 7.10 -10.64 -4.92
CA HIS A 6 7.92 -9.73 -4.11
C HIS A 6 8.86 -10.49 -3.18
N GLY A 7 9.98 -9.87 -2.82
CA GLY A 7 10.93 -10.38 -1.83
C GLY A 7 11.34 -11.84 -2.07
N GLN A 8 11.25 -12.66 -1.03
CA GLN A 8 11.60 -14.08 -1.05
C GLN A 8 10.47 -14.99 -1.55
N SER A 9 9.26 -14.47 -1.72
CA SER A 9 8.14 -15.24 -2.27
C SER A 9 8.34 -15.57 -3.75
N GLY A 10 7.69 -16.65 -4.18
CA GLY A 10 7.70 -17.09 -5.57
C GLY A 10 7.21 -15.99 -6.53
N LYS A 11 7.73 -16.00 -7.76
CA LYS A 11 7.40 -15.04 -8.83
C LYS A 11 6.72 -15.77 -9.99
N PRO A 12 5.55 -16.43 -9.76
CA PRO A 12 4.90 -17.19 -10.82
C PRO A 12 4.47 -16.26 -11.96
N PRO A 13 4.36 -16.76 -13.20
CA PRO A 13 3.72 -16.00 -14.27
C PRO A 13 2.33 -15.52 -13.86
N GLY A 14 1.94 -14.33 -14.35
CA GLY A 14 0.63 -13.76 -14.07
C GLY A 14 -0.52 -14.43 -14.83
N PRO A 15 -1.73 -13.85 -14.79
CA PRO A 15 -2.04 -12.52 -14.26
C PRO A 15 -2.06 -12.45 -12.73
N TYR A 16 -1.73 -11.27 -12.19
CA TYR A 16 -1.92 -10.95 -10.78
C TYR A 16 -3.15 -10.04 -10.64
N SER A 17 -3.76 -10.03 -9.46
CA SER A 17 -4.84 -9.10 -9.09
C SER A 17 -4.73 -8.77 -7.60
N VAL A 18 -5.29 -7.64 -7.17
CA VAL A 18 -5.35 -7.31 -5.73
C VAL A 18 -6.18 -8.35 -4.96
N ARG A 19 -7.26 -8.88 -5.57
CA ARG A 19 -8.02 -10.01 -5.02
C ARG A 19 -7.17 -11.26 -4.79
N LEU A 20 -6.27 -11.57 -5.72
CA LEU A 20 -5.35 -12.70 -5.56
C LEU A 20 -4.36 -12.47 -4.41
N PHE A 21 -3.81 -11.25 -4.29
CA PHE A 21 -2.96 -10.90 -3.16
C PHE A 21 -3.69 -10.98 -1.81
N ALA A 22 -4.97 -10.57 -1.76
CA ALA A 22 -5.80 -10.68 -0.57
C ALA A 22 -6.12 -12.14 -0.23
N ALA A 23 -6.40 -12.98 -1.23
CA ALA A 23 -6.61 -14.41 -1.04
C ALA A 23 -5.37 -15.11 -0.46
N ASP A 24 -4.17 -14.77 -0.94
CA ASP A 24 -2.91 -15.29 -0.38
C ASP A 24 -2.74 -14.93 1.09
N ALA A 25 -3.05 -13.68 1.45
CA ALA A 25 -2.98 -13.22 2.83
C ALA A 25 -3.99 -13.96 3.71
N ALA A 26 -5.23 -14.13 3.24
CA ALA A 26 -6.27 -14.87 3.94
C ALA A 26 -5.87 -16.34 4.16
N GLU A 27 -5.30 -16.99 3.15
CA GLU A 27 -4.82 -18.37 3.25
C GLU A 27 -3.69 -18.49 4.28
N LEU A 28 -2.70 -17.58 4.23
CA LEU A 28 -1.62 -17.55 5.21
C LEU A 28 -2.15 -17.35 6.64
N MET A 29 -3.10 -16.45 6.84
CA MET A 29 -3.70 -16.22 8.17
C MET A 29 -4.43 -17.47 8.69
N LYS A 30 -5.17 -18.16 7.82
CA LYS A 30 -5.85 -19.42 8.19
C LYS A 30 -4.86 -20.51 8.60
N ILE A 31 -3.72 -20.59 7.92
CA ILE A 31 -2.65 -21.55 8.23
C ILE A 31 -1.96 -21.22 9.56
N LEU A 32 -1.67 -19.94 9.81
CA LEU A 32 -0.87 -19.53 10.96
C LEU A 32 -1.66 -19.45 12.28
N SER A 33 -2.87 -18.89 12.25
CA SER A 33 -3.67 -18.69 13.46
C SER A 33 -5.07 -19.28 13.38
N GLY A 34 -5.72 -19.24 12.20
CA GLY A 34 -7.14 -19.58 12.07
C GLY A 34 -8.08 -18.60 12.78
N HIS A 35 -7.56 -17.50 13.33
CA HIS A 35 -8.30 -16.51 14.12
C HIS A 35 -8.15 -15.11 13.50
N PRO A 36 -9.12 -14.20 13.73
CA PRO A 36 -9.03 -12.82 13.26
C PRO A 36 -7.76 -12.12 13.78
N ALA A 37 -7.14 -11.28 12.95
CA ALA A 37 -5.91 -10.55 13.29
C ALA A 37 -6.03 -9.05 13.02
N HIS A 38 -5.14 -8.27 13.63
CA HIS A 38 -4.93 -6.87 13.27
C HIS A 38 -4.15 -6.81 11.95
N ILE A 39 -4.71 -6.13 10.96
CA ILE A 39 -4.12 -6.03 9.61
C ILE A 39 -3.54 -4.64 9.44
N LEU A 40 -2.30 -4.56 8.97
CA LEU A 40 -1.68 -3.31 8.57
C LEU A 40 -1.13 -3.44 7.15
N GLY A 41 -1.50 -2.48 6.30
CA GLY A 41 -1.06 -2.41 4.92
C GLY A 41 -0.57 -1.01 4.54
N ILE A 42 0.62 -0.94 3.93
CA ILE A 42 1.19 0.31 3.41
C ILE A 42 1.16 0.30 1.89
N SER A 43 0.67 1.36 1.25
CA SER A 43 0.69 1.52 -0.21
C SER A 43 -0.03 0.35 -0.91
N LEU A 44 0.64 -0.43 -1.77
CA LEU A 44 0.09 -1.69 -2.31
C LEU A 44 -0.47 -2.61 -1.20
N GLY A 45 0.21 -2.72 -0.07
CA GLY A 45 -0.28 -3.49 1.07
C GLY A 45 -1.59 -2.94 1.64
N GLY A 46 -1.82 -1.62 1.57
CA GLY A 46 -3.09 -1.00 1.97
C GLY A 46 -4.24 -1.36 1.03
N MET A 47 -3.98 -1.43 -0.28
CA MET A 47 -4.95 -1.93 -1.26
C MET A 47 -5.33 -3.39 -0.98
N VAL A 48 -4.32 -4.22 -0.71
CA VAL A 48 -4.52 -5.63 -0.34
C VAL A 48 -5.29 -5.75 0.97
N ALA A 49 -4.99 -4.92 1.96
CA ALA A 49 -5.66 -4.94 3.26
C ALA A 49 -7.13 -4.50 3.16
N LEU A 50 -7.45 -3.50 2.34
CA LEU A 50 -8.83 -3.10 2.04
C LEU A 50 -9.58 -4.24 1.33
N GLN A 51 -8.98 -4.86 0.31
CA GLN A 51 -9.59 -5.98 -0.39
C GLN A 51 -9.79 -7.20 0.54
N LEU A 52 -8.84 -7.49 1.43
CA LEU A 52 -8.94 -8.54 2.43
C LEU A 52 -10.10 -8.29 3.39
N ALA A 53 -10.26 -7.05 3.88
CA ALA A 53 -11.34 -6.70 4.81
C ALA A 53 -12.73 -6.75 4.17
N VAL A 54 -12.82 -6.55 2.85
CA VAL A 54 -14.05 -6.74 2.07
C VAL A 54 -14.33 -8.22 1.83
N ASP A 55 -13.35 -8.98 1.32
CA ASP A 55 -13.57 -10.36 0.88
C ASP A 55 -13.60 -11.36 2.05
N TYR A 56 -12.93 -11.05 3.16
CA TYR A 56 -12.76 -11.93 4.32
C TYR A 56 -12.93 -11.16 5.65
N PRO A 57 -14.08 -10.51 5.89
CA PRO A 57 -14.28 -9.65 7.06
C PRO A 57 -14.08 -10.38 8.39
N ASP A 58 -14.41 -11.67 8.45
CA ASP A 58 -14.26 -12.49 9.66
C ASP A 58 -12.80 -12.78 10.03
N LEU A 59 -11.84 -12.46 9.16
CA LEU A 59 -10.41 -12.56 9.46
C LEU A 59 -9.82 -11.26 10.02
N CYS A 60 -10.57 -10.15 10.03
CA CYS A 60 -10.05 -8.84 10.39
C CYS A 60 -10.54 -8.39 11.77
N LYS A 61 -9.64 -8.38 12.77
CA LYS A 61 -9.91 -7.78 14.10
C LYS A 61 -9.90 -6.26 14.02
N SER A 62 -8.94 -5.70 13.31
CA SER A 62 -8.89 -4.28 12.94
C SER A 62 -8.05 -4.08 11.69
N LEU A 63 -8.16 -2.90 11.08
CA LEU A 63 -7.49 -2.55 9.85
C LEU A 63 -6.71 -1.23 10.00
N VAL A 64 -5.46 -1.21 9.57
CA VAL A 64 -4.64 -0.01 9.44
C VAL A 64 -4.20 0.14 7.99
N VAL A 65 -4.63 1.23 7.34
CA VAL A 65 -4.29 1.54 5.94
C VAL A 65 -3.37 2.75 5.93
N VAL A 66 -2.16 2.59 5.42
CA VAL A 66 -1.12 3.63 5.47
C VAL A 66 -0.76 4.06 4.04
N ASN A 67 -0.86 5.37 3.75
CA ASN A 67 -0.46 5.96 2.46
C ASN A 67 -0.92 5.14 1.24
N SER A 68 -2.21 4.83 1.20
CA SER A 68 -2.85 4.02 0.16
C SER A 68 -4.10 4.71 -0.36
N THR A 69 -4.70 4.09 -1.38
CA THR A 69 -5.98 4.45 -2.01
C THR A 69 -6.92 3.23 -2.00
N ALA A 70 -8.22 3.49 -2.14
CA ALA A 70 -9.27 2.48 -2.36
C ALA A 70 -9.56 2.23 -3.85
N GLU A 71 -8.92 2.96 -4.75
CA GLU A 71 -9.07 2.80 -6.20
C GLU A 71 -7.81 3.28 -6.94
N MET A 72 -7.44 2.57 -8.01
CA MET A 72 -6.36 2.94 -8.92
C MET A 72 -6.89 2.91 -10.36
N LYS A 73 -7.92 3.72 -10.62
CA LYS A 73 -8.42 4.01 -11.95
C LYS A 73 -7.88 5.37 -12.39
N PRO A 74 -7.03 5.45 -13.43
CA PRO A 74 -6.54 6.73 -13.90
C PRO A 74 -7.70 7.56 -14.46
N LYS A 75 -7.91 8.75 -13.91
CA LYS A 75 -9.02 9.67 -14.26
C LYS A 75 -8.58 10.77 -15.21
N THR A 76 -7.28 11.04 -15.27
CA THR A 76 -6.70 12.12 -16.07
C THR A 76 -5.68 11.61 -17.09
N LEU A 77 -5.51 12.35 -18.18
CA LEU A 77 -4.46 12.05 -19.17
C LEU A 77 -3.06 12.07 -18.54
N ASN A 78 -2.84 12.93 -17.53
CA ASN A 78 -1.59 13.00 -16.79
C ASN A 78 -1.30 11.72 -16.00
N GLU A 79 -2.31 11.13 -15.36
CA GLU A 79 -2.18 9.83 -14.67
C GLU A 79 -1.90 8.70 -15.66
N ILE A 80 -2.60 8.67 -16.79
CA ILE A 80 -2.35 7.69 -17.87
C ILE A 80 -0.91 7.84 -18.38
N PHE A 81 -0.46 9.06 -18.63
CA PHE A 81 0.90 9.35 -19.06
C PHE A 81 1.93 8.93 -18.01
N ALA A 82 1.69 9.19 -16.72
CA ALA A 82 2.58 8.78 -15.64
C ALA A 82 2.72 7.24 -15.55
N LEU A 83 1.63 6.50 -15.76
CA LEU A 83 1.66 5.03 -15.84
C LEU A 83 2.47 4.54 -17.04
N TRP A 84 2.27 5.16 -18.21
CA TRP A 84 3.06 4.87 -19.42
C TRP A 84 4.55 5.19 -19.25
N GLN A 85 4.88 6.34 -18.67
CA GLN A 85 6.25 6.72 -18.37
C GLN A 85 6.90 5.72 -17.42
N ARG A 86 6.19 5.32 -16.35
CA ARG A 86 6.66 4.30 -15.40
C ARG A 86 6.91 2.96 -16.11
N PHE A 87 6.00 2.54 -16.98
CA PHE A 87 6.17 1.35 -17.80
C PHE A 87 7.43 1.45 -18.67
N LEU A 88 7.62 2.56 -19.41
CA LEU A 88 8.78 2.77 -20.28
C LEU A 88 10.10 2.78 -19.49
N ILE A 89 10.15 3.44 -18.34
CA ILE A 89 11.34 3.44 -17.46
C ILE A 89 11.71 2.01 -17.07
N VAL A 90 10.74 1.23 -16.58
CA VAL A 90 11.00 -0.16 -16.16
C VAL A 90 11.35 -1.04 -17.35
N GLN A 91 10.72 -0.82 -18.51
CA GLN A 91 11.02 -1.60 -19.71
C GLN A 91 12.41 -1.33 -20.25
N LEU A 92 12.80 -0.06 -20.38
CA LEU A 92 14.01 0.36 -21.10
C LEU A 92 15.21 0.58 -20.18
N LEU A 93 14.99 1.11 -18.97
CA LEU A 93 16.05 1.54 -18.04
C LEU A 93 16.17 0.66 -16.79
N GLY A 94 15.19 -0.23 -16.57
CA GLY A 94 15.21 -1.24 -15.52
C GLY A 94 14.82 -0.73 -14.13
N MET A 95 14.85 -1.65 -13.15
CA MET A 95 14.32 -1.40 -11.80
C MET A 95 15.13 -0.38 -11.02
N ARG A 96 16.46 -0.35 -11.14
CA ARG A 96 17.29 0.64 -10.44
C ARG A 96 16.93 2.07 -10.83
N LYS A 97 16.70 2.35 -12.11
CA LYS A 97 16.28 3.69 -12.55
C LYS A 97 14.90 4.05 -12.01
N MET A 98 13.98 3.09 -11.96
CA MET A 98 12.68 3.30 -11.33
C MET A 98 12.82 3.60 -9.83
N GLY A 99 13.74 2.92 -9.16
CA GLY A 99 14.11 3.18 -7.77
C GLY A 99 14.63 4.60 -7.57
N GLN A 100 15.47 5.13 -8.46
CA GLN A 100 15.94 6.52 -8.41
C GLN A 100 14.78 7.52 -8.51
N VAL A 101 13.90 7.34 -9.50
CA VAL A 101 12.75 8.23 -9.72
C VAL A 101 11.80 8.23 -8.52
N LEU A 102 11.52 7.06 -7.93
CA LEU A 102 10.67 6.98 -6.74
C LEU A 102 11.39 7.44 -5.48
N GLY A 103 12.69 7.18 -5.36
CA GLY A 103 13.51 7.59 -4.24
C GLY A 103 13.58 9.10 -4.12
N GLU A 104 13.81 9.82 -5.23
CA GLU A 104 13.77 11.29 -5.26
C GLU A 104 12.38 11.84 -4.88
N ARG A 105 11.30 11.14 -5.25
CA ARG A 105 9.94 11.54 -4.91
C ARG A 105 9.60 11.31 -3.44
N PHE A 106 10.04 10.20 -2.87
CA PHE A 106 9.75 9.82 -1.48
C PHE A 106 10.66 10.54 -0.49
N PHE A 107 11.90 10.81 -0.91
CA PHE A 107 12.95 11.37 -0.09
C PHE A 107 13.63 12.54 -0.83
N PRO A 108 12.98 13.68 -1.05
CA PRO A 108 13.54 14.76 -1.86
C PRO A 108 14.65 15.55 -1.16
N GLU A 109 14.68 15.56 0.18
CA GLU A 109 15.58 16.45 0.90
C GLU A 109 17.03 15.94 0.87
N PRO A 110 18.03 16.84 0.88
CA PRO A 110 19.45 16.46 0.88
C PRO A 110 19.84 15.55 2.04
N GLU A 111 19.35 15.82 3.25
CA GLU A 111 19.59 15.02 4.45
C GLU A 111 19.03 13.59 4.36
N GLN A 112 18.07 13.35 3.45
CA GLN A 112 17.51 12.02 3.21
C GLN A 112 18.33 11.19 2.21
N ALA A 113 19.52 11.65 1.80
CA ALA A 113 20.35 10.94 0.82
C ALA A 113 20.66 9.48 1.20
N ALA A 114 20.95 9.22 2.48
CA ALA A 114 21.28 7.88 2.94
C ALA A 114 20.08 6.91 2.82
N ILE A 115 18.89 7.33 3.28
CA ILE A 115 17.68 6.49 3.18
C ILE A 115 17.22 6.35 1.73
N ARG A 116 17.39 7.39 0.91
CA ARG A 116 17.11 7.37 -0.53
C ARG A 116 17.97 6.33 -1.24
N GLU A 117 19.26 6.24 -0.95
CA GLU A 117 20.15 5.24 -1.56
C GLU A 117 19.81 3.81 -1.12
N ILE A 118 19.45 3.62 0.17
CA ILE A 118 18.95 2.32 0.66
C ILE A 118 17.69 1.91 -0.11
N PHE A 119 16.75 2.84 -0.29
CA PHE A 119 15.54 2.60 -1.06
C PHE A 119 15.85 2.23 -2.51
N ILE A 120 16.74 2.97 -3.18
CA ILE A 120 17.13 2.70 -4.57
C ILE A 120 17.72 1.29 -4.72
N ASN A 121 18.61 0.90 -3.82
CA ASN A 121 19.26 -0.40 -3.86
C ASN A 121 18.27 -1.54 -3.62
N ARG A 122 17.43 -1.44 -2.59
CA ARG A 122 16.36 -2.43 -2.36
C ARG A 122 15.35 -2.49 -3.50
N TRP A 123 15.03 -1.35 -4.10
CA TRP A 123 14.10 -1.31 -5.23
C TRP A 123 14.66 -2.01 -6.47
N ALA A 124 15.98 -1.89 -6.69
CA ALA A 124 16.67 -2.51 -7.81
C ALA A 124 16.64 -4.04 -7.77
N GLU A 125 16.47 -4.63 -6.59
CA GLU A 125 16.39 -6.09 -6.38
C GLU A 125 15.04 -6.70 -6.80
N ASN A 126 14.03 -5.87 -7.07
CA ASN A 126 12.73 -6.38 -7.51
C ASN A 126 12.82 -7.07 -8.89
N ASP A 127 12.11 -8.18 -9.02
CA ASP A 127 11.96 -8.87 -10.29
C ASP A 127 11.09 -8.03 -11.25
N LYS A 128 11.64 -7.70 -12.43
CA LYS A 128 10.98 -6.82 -13.41
C LYS A 128 9.66 -7.41 -13.93
N PRO A 129 9.57 -8.67 -14.40
CA PRO A 129 8.31 -9.28 -14.82
C PRO A 129 7.24 -9.28 -13.71
N ALA A 130 7.61 -9.69 -12.49
CA ALA A 130 6.69 -9.71 -11.36
C ALA A 130 6.19 -8.32 -10.99
N TYR A 131 7.07 -7.32 -11.00
CA TYR A 131 6.69 -5.92 -10.80
C TYR A 131 5.68 -5.44 -11.84
N GLN A 132 5.88 -5.79 -13.12
CA GLN A 132 4.94 -5.43 -14.19
C GLN A 132 3.58 -6.10 -13.99
N GLN A 133 3.57 -7.35 -13.51
CA GLN A 133 2.33 -8.02 -13.14
C GLN A 133 1.64 -7.38 -11.94
N ALA A 134 2.38 -6.94 -10.92
CA ALA A 134 1.83 -6.18 -9.79
C ALA A 134 1.26 -4.82 -10.23
N MET A 135 1.91 -4.12 -11.17
CA MET A 135 1.37 -2.89 -11.75
C MET A 135 0.07 -3.14 -12.51
N LYS A 136 0.01 -4.20 -13.32
CA LYS A 136 -1.23 -4.60 -14.00
C LYS A 136 -2.34 -5.00 -13.01
N ALA A 137 -1.97 -5.57 -11.86
CA ALA A 137 -2.93 -5.96 -10.83
C ALA A 137 -3.64 -4.76 -10.18
N VAL A 138 -2.92 -3.65 -10.00
CA VAL A 138 -3.48 -2.44 -9.37
C VAL A 138 -4.17 -1.53 -10.37
N VAL A 139 -3.67 -1.40 -11.61
CA VAL A 139 -4.29 -0.51 -12.60
C VAL A 139 -5.69 -1.04 -12.96
N GLY A 140 -6.71 -0.21 -12.73
CA GLY A 140 -8.12 -0.55 -12.94
C GLY A 140 -8.82 -1.13 -11.71
N TRP A 141 -8.08 -1.46 -10.64
CA TRP A 141 -8.66 -1.99 -9.40
C TRP A 141 -9.42 -0.92 -8.63
N SER A 142 -10.51 -1.33 -7.97
CA SER A 142 -11.30 -0.51 -7.05
C SER A 142 -12.04 -1.38 -6.05
N VAL A 143 -12.14 -0.91 -4.81
CA VAL A 143 -13.02 -1.45 -3.75
C VAL A 143 -13.97 -0.39 -3.20
N LEU A 144 -14.07 0.78 -3.85
CA LEU A 144 -14.84 1.94 -3.34
C LEU A 144 -16.29 1.60 -3.02
N GLU A 145 -16.94 0.81 -3.87
CA GLU A 145 -18.36 0.44 -3.73
C GLU A 145 -18.59 -0.54 -2.58
N GLN A 146 -17.56 -1.29 -2.18
CA GLN A 146 -17.62 -2.29 -1.11
C GLN A 146 -17.12 -1.78 0.24
N LEU A 147 -16.62 -0.54 0.34
CA LEU A 147 -16.03 -0.03 1.60
C LEU A 147 -17.03 -0.01 2.76
N GLY A 148 -18.32 0.14 2.46
CA GLY A 148 -19.40 0.05 3.46
C GLY A 148 -19.57 -1.34 4.06
N GLU A 149 -18.99 -2.38 3.45
CA GLU A 149 -19.02 -3.76 3.93
C GLU A 149 -17.94 -4.05 4.98
N ILE A 150 -16.93 -3.18 5.11
CA ILE A 150 -15.86 -3.32 6.11
C ILE A 150 -16.45 -3.10 7.51
N ARG A 151 -16.37 -4.16 8.35
CA ARG A 151 -16.98 -4.18 9.69
C ARG A 151 -16.01 -3.84 10.81
N CYS A 152 -14.73 -4.16 10.64
CA CYS A 152 -13.73 -3.99 11.68
C CYS A 152 -13.37 -2.50 11.88
N PRO A 153 -12.98 -2.09 13.10
CA PRO A 153 -12.41 -0.77 13.33
C PRO A 153 -11.25 -0.50 12.37
N THR A 154 -11.22 0.69 11.78
CA THR A 154 -10.25 1.05 10.74
C THR A 154 -9.54 2.36 11.08
N LEU A 155 -8.21 2.36 10.98
CA LEU A 155 -7.38 3.55 11.03
C LEU A 155 -6.76 3.78 9.65
N VAL A 156 -6.99 4.96 9.10
CA VAL A 156 -6.29 5.43 7.91
C VAL A 156 -5.20 6.39 8.36
N LEU A 157 -3.95 6.09 8.02
CA LEU A 157 -2.80 6.96 8.25
C LEU A 157 -2.34 7.54 6.91
N GLY A 158 -2.35 8.86 6.81
CA GLY A 158 -1.87 9.58 5.64
C GLY A 158 -0.68 10.48 6.00
N ALA A 159 0.22 10.66 5.04
CA ALA A 159 1.20 11.71 5.09
C ALA A 159 0.71 12.94 4.32
N GLU A 160 0.97 14.13 4.85
CA GLU A 160 0.55 15.41 4.26
C GLU A 160 1.09 15.60 2.83
N GLY A 161 2.36 15.26 2.61
CA GLY A 161 3.05 15.36 1.32
C GLY A 161 3.06 14.07 0.50
N ASP A 162 2.14 13.14 0.79
CA ASP A 162 2.00 11.88 0.06
C ASP A 162 1.58 12.10 -1.40
N TYR A 163 1.91 11.14 -2.27
CA TYR A 163 1.47 11.22 -3.67
C TYR A 163 0.02 10.77 -3.88
N PHE A 164 -0.56 9.99 -2.97
CA PHE A 164 -2.01 9.87 -2.91
C PHE A 164 -2.54 11.09 -2.15
N PRO A 165 -3.40 11.93 -2.74
CA PRO A 165 -3.89 13.12 -2.06
C PRO A 165 -4.58 12.83 -0.73
N THR A 166 -4.45 13.74 0.23
CA THR A 166 -5.22 13.68 1.50
C THR A 166 -6.72 13.65 1.23
N ALA A 167 -7.20 14.40 0.24
CA ALA A 167 -8.61 14.42 -0.16
C ALA A 167 -9.14 13.03 -0.55
N ASP A 168 -8.33 12.20 -1.22
CA ASP A 168 -8.73 10.83 -1.57
C ASP A 168 -8.87 9.98 -0.31
N LYS A 169 -7.93 10.13 0.65
CA LYS A 169 -7.97 9.44 1.94
C LYS A 169 -9.20 9.83 2.75
N GLU A 170 -9.50 11.12 2.83
CA GLU A 170 -10.72 11.61 3.46
C GLU A 170 -11.97 11.02 2.78
N ALA A 171 -12.02 11.01 1.45
CA ALA A 171 -13.16 10.53 0.70
C ALA A 171 -13.47 9.06 0.99
N TYR A 172 -12.48 8.18 0.90
CA TYR A 172 -12.74 6.75 1.15
C TYR A 172 -12.89 6.42 2.63
N THR A 173 -12.25 7.16 3.54
CA THR A 173 -12.42 6.95 5.00
C THR A 173 -13.88 7.17 5.40
N ARG A 174 -14.55 8.19 4.83
CA ARG A 174 -15.97 8.48 5.10
C ARG A 174 -16.92 7.35 4.66
N LEU A 175 -16.49 6.47 3.77
CA LEU A 175 -17.28 5.34 3.27
C LEU A 175 -17.18 4.10 4.18
N ILE A 176 -16.25 4.09 5.14
CA ILE A 176 -16.03 2.96 6.04
C ILE A 176 -16.70 3.28 7.40
N PRO A 177 -17.68 2.49 7.87
CA PRO A 177 -18.52 2.84 9.03
C PRO A 177 -17.75 3.14 10.33
N ASN A 178 -16.68 2.39 10.59
CA ASN A 178 -15.89 2.46 11.83
C ASN A 178 -14.46 2.95 11.56
N ALA A 179 -14.30 3.93 10.68
CA ALA A 179 -12.99 4.46 10.30
C ALA A 179 -12.70 5.86 10.84
N ARG A 180 -11.43 6.13 11.12
CA ARG A 180 -10.90 7.48 11.32
C ARG A 180 -9.63 7.69 10.50
N LEU A 181 -9.36 8.94 10.17
CA LEU A 181 -8.18 9.38 9.42
C LEU A 181 -7.27 10.21 10.33
N GLU A 182 -5.98 9.90 10.33
CA GLU A 182 -4.95 10.75 10.93
C GLU A 182 -3.93 11.14 9.84
N ILE A 183 -3.62 12.43 9.75
CA ILE A 183 -2.63 12.97 8.81
C ILE A 183 -1.39 13.40 9.57
N ILE A 184 -0.24 12.86 9.19
CA ILE A 184 1.05 13.19 9.79
C ILE A 184 1.66 14.37 9.01
N PRO A 185 1.86 15.55 9.65
CA PRO A 185 2.39 16.73 8.98
C PRO A 185 3.87 16.57 8.66
N ASN A 186 4.34 17.29 7.63
CA ASN A 186 5.74 17.30 7.19
C ASN A 186 6.31 15.90 6.89
N THR A 187 5.51 15.03 6.29
CA THR A 187 5.94 13.68 5.89
C THR A 187 5.44 13.34 4.50
N ARG A 188 6.02 12.29 3.92
CA ARG A 188 5.70 11.74 2.60
C ARG A 188 5.39 10.24 2.71
N HIS A 189 5.63 9.50 1.63
CA HIS A 189 5.08 8.16 1.45
C HIS A 189 5.61 7.13 2.45
N ALA A 190 6.83 7.31 2.98
CA ALA A 190 7.54 6.31 3.75
C ALA A 190 7.47 6.60 5.26
N LEU A 191 6.26 6.76 5.81
CA LEU A 191 6.04 7.10 7.23
C LEU A 191 6.89 6.30 8.25
N PRO A 192 7.04 4.96 8.12
CA PRO A 192 7.86 4.20 9.07
C PRO A 192 9.35 4.58 9.04
N ALA A 193 9.84 5.13 7.93
CA ALA A 193 11.22 5.59 7.78
C ALA A 193 11.39 7.08 8.13
N GLU A 194 10.34 7.89 7.93
CA GLU A 194 10.39 9.33 8.13
C GLU A 194 10.12 9.73 9.59
N LYS A 195 9.14 9.10 10.25
CA LYS A 195 8.75 9.38 11.64
C LYS A 195 8.37 8.09 12.39
N PRO A 196 9.33 7.19 12.66
CA PRO A 196 9.04 5.88 13.23
C PRO A 196 8.31 5.93 14.58
N GLU A 197 8.69 6.85 15.48
CA GLU A 197 8.09 6.95 16.81
C GLU A 197 6.63 7.39 16.75
N GLU A 198 6.34 8.47 16.01
CA GLU A 198 4.97 8.99 15.83
C GLU A 198 4.08 7.96 15.11
N PHE A 199 4.60 7.34 14.05
CA PHE A 199 3.92 6.27 13.31
C PHE A 199 3.56 5.08 14.21
N ASN A 200 4.55 4.56 14.96
CA ASN A 200 4.35 3.41 15.84
C ASN A 200 3.37 3.74 16.97
N GLN A 201 3.46 4.93 17.57
CA GLN A 201 2.59 5.32 18.68
C GLN A 201 1.12 5.42 18.24
N LEU A 202 0.84 5.99 17.07
CA LEU A 202 -0.53 6.07 16.52
C LEU A 202 -1.13 4.68 16.31
N ILE A 203 -0.34 3.74 15.79
CA ILE A 203 -0.76 2.36 15.58
C ILE A 203 -0.99 1.65 16.90
N VAL A 204 -0.03 1.70 17.82
CA VAL A 204 -0.15 1.05 19.14
C VAL A 204 -1.39 1.57 19.86
N ASN A 205 -1.59 2.89 19.93
CA ASN A 205 -2.76 3.49 20.57
C ASN A 205 -4.07 3.00 19.96
N PHE A 206 -4.13 2.88 18.63
CA PHE A 206 -5.29 2.34 17.95
C PHE A 206 -5.51 0.87 18.30
N LEU A 207 -4.47 0.03 18.18
CA LEU A 207 -4.58 -1.41 18.40
C LEU A 207 -4.94 -1.75 19.86
N THR A 208 -4.37 -1.06 20.85
CA THR A 208 -4.69 -1.27 22.27
C THR A 208 -6.10 -0.81 22.64
N GLY A 209 -6.70 0.06 21.83
CA GLY A 209 -8.10 0.49 21.99
C GLY A 209 -9.13 -0.50 21.44
N ILE A 210 -8.69 -1.56 20.72
CA ILE A 210 -9.59 -2.57 20.17
C ILE A 210 -9.73 -3.74 21.14
N SER A 211 -10.96 -3.97 21.62
CA SER A 211 -11.31 -5.15 22.42
C SER A 211 -11.21 -6.45 21.61
#